data_AF-Q4J6E3-F1
#
_entry.id   AF-Q4J6E3-F1
#
_cell.length_a   1.000
_cell.length_b   1.000
_cell.length_c   1.000
_cell.angle_alpha   90.00
_cell.angle_beta   90.00
_cell.angle_gamma   90.00
#
_symmetry.space_group_name_H-M   'P 1'
#
loop_
_entity.id
_entity.type
_entity.pdbx_description
1 polymer ?
#
loop_
_entity_poly.entity_id
_entity_poly.type
_entity_poly.pdbx_seq_one_letter_code
_entity_poly.pdbx_strand_id
1 'polypeptide(L)'
;MSSLGLSYNVPKFSFEYDNLMLVETAAEVYLREGDEFLGLGDLVQASEKYYKAAEEAIKLLAIKHQIPVLKDLRKIDRWRADLLFLAVKQLSLYYKDLSDIWKSAWILHVEGFHETRLNRHELLFYVNHVKKLSRIIATD
;
A
#
# COMPACT_ATOMS: atom_id res chain seq x y z
N MET A 1 39.91 -47.56 7.06
CA MET A 1 39.57 -47.04 5.72
C MET A 1 38.47 -46.02 5.90
N SER A 2 38.76 -44.80 5.46
CA SER A 2 38.04 -43.56 5.66
C SER A 2 36.71 -43.48 4.90
N SER A 3 35.70 -42.87 5.53
CA SER A 3 34.83 -41.94 4.83
C SER A 3 34.37 -40.85 5.79
N LEU A 4 34.86 -39.63 5.56
CA LEU A 4 34.47 -38.38 6.20
C LEU A 4 32.97 -38.12 5.94
N GLY A 5 32.17 -38.05 7.00
CA GLY A 5 30.83 -37.49 6.98
C GLY A 5 30.86 -36.12 7.66
N LEU A 6 30.88 -35.06 6.86
CA LEU A 6 30.88 -33.68 7.33
C LEU A 6 29.62 -33.39 8.15
N SER A 7 29.80 -33.03 9.42
CA SER A 7 28.77 -32.43 10.26
C SER A 7 28.49 -31.01 9.76
N TYR A 8 27.52 -30.87 8.86
CA TYR A 8 27.01 -29.55 8.49
C TYR A 8 26.07 -29.06 9.59
N ASN A 9 26.55 -28.07 10.32
CA ASN A 9 25.73 -27.28 11.24
C ASN A 9 24.83 -26.37 10.38
N VAL A 10 23.69 -26.89 9.95
CA VAL A 10 22.67 -26.08 9.28
C VAL A 10 22.01 -25.22 10.37
N PRO A 11 22.00 -23.88 10.25
CA PRO A 11 21.35 -23.05 11.23
C PRO A 11 19.88 -23.47 11.34
N LYS A 12 19.45 -23.87 12.54
CA LYS A 12 18.04 -23.97 12.90
C LYS A 12 17.46 -22.56 12.88
N PHE A 13 17.01 -22.12 11.70
CA PHE A 13 16.01 -21.08 11.63
C PHE A 13 14.67 -21.73 11.98
N SER A 14 14.36 -21.75 13.28
CA SER A 14 13.01 -21.98 13.75
C SER A 14 12.20 -20.72 13.47
N PHE A 15 11.70 -20.59 12.23
CA PHE A 15 10.49 -19.80 12.05
C PHE A 15 9.33 -20.76 12.28
N GLU A 16 8.76 -20.64 13.48
CA GLU A 16 7.47 -21.24 13.82
C GLU A 16 6.48 -20.88 12.71
N TYR A 17 5.93 -21.92 12.09
CA TYR A 17 4.81 -21.84 11.19
C TYR A 17 3.56 -21.52 12.00
N ASP A 18 3.40 -20.26 12.42
CA ASP A 18 2.09 -19.71 12.79
C ASP A 18 1.32 -19.42 11.49
N ASN A 19 0.94 -20.53 10.88
CA ASN A 19 0.28 -20.68 9.61
C ASN A 19 -1.22 -20.37 9.80
N LEU A 20 -1.55 -19.10 9.98
CA LEU A 20 -2.78 -18.57 9.39
C LEU A 20 -2.33 -17.91 8.09
N MET A 21 -2.86 -18.35 6.95
CA MET A 21 -2.80 -17.57 5.72
C MET A 21 -3.45 -16.20 6.00
N LEU A 22 -2.64 -15.21 6.39
CA LEU A 22 -3.01 -13.81 6.21
C LEU A 22 -3.05 -13.62 4.70
N VAL A 23 -4.25 -13.62 4.13
CA VAL A 23 -4.44 -13.26 2.73
C VAL A 23 -3.97 -11.81 2.62
N GLU A 24 -2.81 -11.61 1.99
CA GLU A 24 -2.24 -10.29 1.73
C GLU A 24 -3.31 -9.43 1.05
N THR A 25 -3.58 -8.27 1.61
CA THR A 25 -4.55 -7.33 1.05
C THR A 25 -4.02 -6.78 -0.27
N ALA A 26 -4.92 -6.38 -1.18
CA ALA A 26 -4.49 -5.74 -2.43
C ALA A 26 -3.61 -4.49 -2.18
N ALA A 27 -3.84 -3.78 -1.07
CA ALA A 27 -3.02 -2.64 -0.68
C ALA A 27 -1.57 -3.05 -0.37
N GLU A 28 -1.36 -4.15 0.37
CA GLU A 28 -0.03 -4.68 0.70
C GLU A 28 0.69 -5.17 -0.55
N VAL A 29 -0.02 -5.92 -1.42
CA VAL A 29 0.52 -6.36 -2.71
C VAL A 29 1.03 -5.15 -3.52
N TYR A 30 0.24 -4.09 -3.63
CA TYR A 30 0.63 -2.90 -4.37
C TYR A 30 1.77 -2.10 -3.72
N LEU A 31 1.87 -2.07 -2.38
CA LEU A 31 3.04 -1.48 -1.71
C LEU A 31 4.31 -2.23 -2.09
N ARG A 32 4.27 -3.57 -2.08
CA ARG A 32 5.40 -4.41 -2.46
C ARG A 32 5.77 -4.26 -3.94
N GLU A 33 4.79 -4.29 -4.85
CA GLU A 33 5.04 -4.02 -6.27
C GLU A 33 5.64 -2.62 -6.49
N GLY A 34 5.17 -1.61 -5.76
CA GLY A 34 5.73 -0.25 -5.82
C GLY A 34 7.19 -0.20 -5.38
N ASP A 35 7.58 -1.00 -4.38
CA ASP A 35 8.97 -1.17 -3.95
C ASP A 35 9.83 -1.87 -5.01
N GLU A 36 9.29 -2.90 -5.67
CA GLU A 36 9.97 -3.61 -6.75
C GLU A 36 10.29 -2.67 -7.93
N PHE A 37 9.30 -1.92 -8.43
CA PHE A 37 9.51 -0.95 -9.51
C PHE A 37 10.47 0.18 -9.12
N LEU A 38 10.37 0.68 -7.88
CA LEU A 38 11.25 1.71 -7.36
C LEU A 38 12.72 1.24 -7.30
N GLY A 39 12.93 -0.03 -6.94
CA GLY A 39 14.24 -0.69 -6.94
C GLY A 39 14.82 -0.84 -8.34
N LEU A 40 13.98 -1.15 -9.34
CA LEU A 40 14.36 -1.20 -10.76
C LEU A 40 14.59 0.19 -11.37
N GLY A 41 14.15 1.25 -10.69
CA GLY A 41 14.25 2.63 -11.17
C GLY A 41 13.15 3.07 -12.12
N ASP A 42 12.09 2.28 -12.25
CA ASP A 42 10.88 2.68 -12.95
C ASP A 42 10.00 3.54 -12.03
N LEU A 43 10.26 4.85 -12.04
CA LEU A 43 9.56 5.81 -11.19
C LEU A 43 8.09 5.98 -11.58
N VAL A 44 7.76 5.78 -12.85
CA VAL A 44 6.39 5.93 -13.37
C VAL A 44 5.53 4.78 -12.85
N GLN A 45 6.00 3.54 -12.99
CA GLN A 45 5.28 2.38 -12.47
C GLN A 45 5.26 2.36 -10.94
N ALA A 46 6.36 2.72 -10.27
CA ALA A 46 6.36 2.86 -8.82
C ALA A 46 5.26 3.83 -8.35
N SER A 47 5.15 5.00 -8.99
CA SER A 47 4.13 6.01 -8.67
C SER A 47 2.70 5.46 -8.79
N GLU A 48 2.42 4.73 -9.87
CA GLU A 48 1.11 4.09 -10.08
C GLU A 48 0.79 3.06 -8.98
N LYS A 49 1.75 2.20 -8.63
CA LYS A 49 1.55 1.17 -7.60
C LYS A 49 1.32 1.75 -6.22
N TYR A 50 2.08 2.77 -5.83
CA TYR A 50 1.85 3.45 -4.55
C TYR A 50 0.48 4.15 -4.49
N TYR A 51 0.01 4.73 -5.59
CA TYR A 51 -1.35 5.24 -5.66
C TYR A 51 -2.38 4.11 -5.51
N LYS A 52 -2.20 2.99 -6.21
CA LYS A 52 -3.11 1.84 -6.12
C LYS A 52 -3.16 1.22 -4.73
N ALA A 53 -2.03 1.18 -4.03
CA ALA A 53 -1.99 0.78 -2.63
C ALA A 53 -2.90 1.67 -1.75
N ALA A 54 -2.81 2.99 -1.91
CA ALA A 54 -3.66 3.93 -1.18
C ALA A 54 -5.14 3.80 -1.55
N GLU A 55 -5.44 3.64 -2.84
CA GLU A 55 -6.79 3.43 -3.35
C GLU A 55 -7.44 2.20 -2.70
N GLU A 56 -6.77 1.04 -2.73
CA GLU A 56 -7.30 -0.20 -2.15
C GLU A 56 -7.40 -0.12 -0.62
N ALA A 57 -6.44 0.51 0.06
CA ALA A 57 -6.51 0.71 1.51
C ALA A 57 -7.74 1.55 1.89
N ILE A 58 -8.03 2.63 1.17
CA ILE A 58 -9.20 3.48 1.43
C ILE A 58 -10.50 2.71 1.21
N LYS A 59 -10.59 1.91 0.15
CA LYS A 59 -11.76 1.07 -0.11
C LYS A 59 -12.00 0.08 1.03
N LEU A 60 -10.94 -0.61 1.46
CA LEU A 60 -10.99 -1.55 2.56
C LEU A 60 -11.45 -0.87 3.86
N LEU A 61 -10.83 0.24 4.22
CA LEU A 61 -11.18 1.01 5.42
C LEU A 61 -12.61 1.56 5.37
N ALA A 62 -13.06 2.02 4.20
CA ALA A 62 -14.43 2.51 4.02
C ALA A 62 -15.46 1.41 4.30
N ILE A 63 -15.22 0.19 3.81
CA ILE A 63 -16.04 -1.00 4.07
C ILE A 63 -15.99 -1.35 5.55
N LYS A 64 -14.80 -1.39 6.16
CA LYS A 64 -14.62 -1.72 7.57
C LYS A 64 -15.40 -0.79 8.50
N HIS A 65 -15.28 0.52 8.27
CA HIS A 65 -15.94 1.54 9.11
C HIS A 65 -17.38 1.84 8.69
N GLN A 66 -17.90 1.16 7.65
CA GLN A 66 -19.26 1.34 7.14
C GLN A 66 -19.63 2.81 6.91
N ILE A 67 -18.70 3.58 6.34
CA ILE A 67 -18.82 5.04 6.28
C ILE A 67 -19.91 5.48 5.29
N PRO A 68 -20.50 6.68 5.49
CA PRO A 68 -21.62 7.17 4.66
C PRO A 68 -21.41 7.10 3.15
N VAL A 69 -20.18 7.29 2.65
CA VAL A 69 -19.87 7.29 1.20
C VAL A 69 -20.31 6.01 0.49
N LEU A 70 -20.37 4.87 1.19
CA LEU A 70 -20.81 3.59 0.62
C LEU A 70 -22.26 3.64 0.11
N LYS A 71 -23.10 4.55 0.64
CA LYS A 71 -24.46 4.77 0.15
C LYS A 71 -24.48 5.36 -1.26
N ASP A 72 -23.53 6.25 -1.55
CA ASP A 72 -23.40 6.86 -2.88
C ASP A 72 -22.70 5.93 -3.86
N LEU A 73 -21.74 5.14 -3.38
CA LEU A 73 -21.10 4.09 -4.17
C LEU A 73 -22.13 3.09 -4.73
N ARG A 74 -23.13 2.68 -3.94
CA ARG A 74 -24.20 1.77 -4.38
C ARG A 74 -25.06 2.31 -5.54
N LYS A 75 -25.08 3.63 -5.77
CA LYS A 75 -25.82 4.25 -6.87
C LYS A 75 -25.00 4.32 -8.16
N ILE A 76 -23.67 4.40 -8.02
CA ILE A 76 -22.74 4.70 -9.12
C ILE A 76 -21.97 3.44 -9.56
N ASP A 77 -21.94 2.41 -8.73
CA ASP A 77 -21.33 1.08 -8.93
C ASP A 77 -19.84 1.11 -9.33
N ARG A 78 -19.14 2.20 -9.00
CA ARG A 78 -17.69 2.31 -9.17
C ARG A 78 -17.09 3.36 -8.25
N TRP A 79 -15.85 3.14 -7.85
CA TRP A 79 -15.05 4.16 -7.18
C TRP A 79 -14.59 5.21 -8.20
N ARG A 80 -14.79 6.47 -7.85
CA ARG A 80 -14.27 7.64 -8.58
C ARG A 80 -13.38 8.44 -7.64
N ALA A 81 -12.52 9.28 -8.19
CA ALA A 81 -11.62 10.12 -7.41
C ALA A 81 -12.39 10.95 -6.35
N ASP A 82 -13.50 11.58 -6.72
CA ASP A 82 -14.33 12.38 -5.79
C ASP A 82 -14.88 11.55 -4.62
N LEU A 83 -15.29 10.30 -4.87
CA LEU A 83 -15.73 9.38 -3.82
C LEU A 83 -14.59 8.93 -2.91
N LEU A 84 -13.38 8.75 -3.45
CA LEU A 84 -12.18 8.42 -2.65
C LEU A 84 -11.77 9.60 -1.76
N PHE A 85 -11.78 10.83 -2.29
CA PHE A 85 -11.54 12.04 -1.48
C PHE A 85 -12.59 12.19 -0.38
N LEU A 86 -13.87 11.92 -0.67
CA LEU A 86 -14.93 11.94 0.33
C LEU A 86 -14.75 10.84 1.39
N ALA A 87 -14.36 9.63 0.98
CA ALA A 87 -14.05 8.52 1.88
C ALA A 87 -12.92 8.90 2.84
N VAL A 88 -11.82 9.45 2.32
CA VAL A 88 -10.69 9.93 3.13
C VAL A 88 -11.15 10.97 4.13
N LYS A 89 -11.93 11.97 3.71
CA LYS A 89 -12.46 12.99 4.64
C LYS A 89 -13.24 12.39 5.80
N GLN A 90 -14.04 11.35 5.55
CA GLN A 90 -14.80 10.64 6.59
C GLN A 90 -13.90 9.77 7.47
N LEU A 91 -12.94 9.06 6.86
CA LEU A 91 -12.00 8.18 7.55
C LEU A 91 -10.95 8.93 8.38
N SER A 92 -10.66 10.20 8.07
CA SER A 92 -9.75 11.04 8.86
C SER A 92 -10.23 11.32 10.29
N LEU A 93 -11.49 11.00 10.60
CA LEU A 93 -12.00 10.97 11.98
C LEU A 93 -11.41 9.82 12.80
N TYR A 94 -11.00 8.73 12.14
CA TYR A 94 -10.40 7.55 12.74
C TYR A 94 -8.87 7.55 12.59
N TYR A 95 -8.37 8.01 11.44
CA TYR A 95 -6.95 7.96 11.08
C TYR A 95 -6.45 9.36 10.68
N LYS A 96 -5.81 10.07 11.63
CA LYS A 96 -5.39 11.46 11.42
C LYS A 96 -4.45 11.66 10.23
N ASP A 97 -3.57 10.70 9.97
CA ASP A 97 -2.57 10.78 8.90
C ASP A 97 -3.14 10.51 7.50
N LEU A 98 -4.35 9.95 7.41
CA LEU A 98 -4.90 9.44 6.14
C LEU A 98 -5.10 10.55 5.10
N SER A 99 -5.45 11.76 5.53
CA SER A 99 -5.56 12.93 4.65
C SER A 99 -4.25 13.23 3.93
N ASP A 100 -3.11 13.19 4.63
CA ASP A 100 -1.81 13.56 4.06
C ASP A 100 -1.20 12.42 3.25
N ILE A 101 -1.45 11.18 3.68
CA ILE A 101 -1.20 9.98 2.88
C ILE A 101 -1.90 10.08 1.53
N TRP A 102 -3.22 10.37 1.53
CA TRP A 102 -3.99 10.43 0.30
C TRP A 102 -3.56 11.57 -0.63
N LYS A 103 -3.26 12.75 -0.09
CA LYS A 103 -2.69 13.86 -0.90
C LYS A 103 -1.39 13.44 -1.57
N SER A 104 -0.53 12.73 -0.84
CA SER A 104 0.75 12.23 -1.38
C SER A 104 0.53 11.18 -2.46
N ALA A 105 -0.42 10.25 -2.26
CA ALA A 105 -0.81 9.27 -3.27
C ALA A 105 -1.40 9.94 -4.52
N TRP A 106 -2.20 10.99 -4.36
CA TRP A 106 -2.76 11.75 -5.47
C TRP A 106 -1.68 12.47 -6.27
N ILE A 107 -0.67 13.04 -5.61
CA ILE A 107 0.50 13.62 -6.29
C ILE A 107 1.27 12.55 -7.06
N LEU A 108 1.51 11.37 -6.48
CA LEU A 108 2.15 10.26 -7.21
C LEU A 108 1.33 9.86 -8.45
N HIS A 109 0.01 9.81 -8.35
CA HIS A 109 -0.86 9.50 -9.48
C HIS A 109 -0.79 10.54 -10.60
N VAL A 110 -0.93 11.81 -10.26
CA VAL A 110 -0.97 12.89 -11.26
C VAL A 110 0.43 13.23 -11.73
N GLU A 111 1.30 13.68 -10.82
CA GLU A 111 2.62 14.19 -11.14
C GLU A 111 3.61 13.06 -11.48
N GLY A 112 3.48 11.89 -10.86
CA GLY A 112 4.39 10.77 -11.06
C GLY A 112 4.03 9.88 -12.24
N PHE A 113 2.76 9.46 -12.32
CA PHE A 113 2.32 8.51 -13.35
C PHE A 113 1.81 9.19 -14.63
N HIS A 114 0.85 10.11 -14.53
CA HIS A 114 0.26 10.74 -15.72
C HIS A 114 1.18 11.77 -16.37
N GLU A 115 1.84 12.59 -15.56
CA GLU A 115 2.63 13.72 -16.04
C GLU A 115 4.14 13.41 -16.09
N THR A 116 4.59 12.34 -15.43
CA THR A 116 5.99 11.88 -15.43
C THR A 116 7.00 12.93 -14.99
N ARG A 117 6.60 13.83 -14.08
CA ARG A 117 7.38 15.00 -13.64
C ARG A 117 8.26 14.76 -12.42
N LEU A 118 8.02 13.71 -11.66
CA LEU A 118 8.75 13.47 -10.41
C LEU A 118 10.10 12.80 -10.65
N ASN A 119 11.16 13.40 -10.12
CA ASN A 119 12.44 12.71 -9.99
C ASN A 119 12.44 11.78 -8.75
N ARG A 120 13.49 10.94 -8.62
CA ARG A 120 13.58 9.96 -7.54
C ARG A 120 13.48 10.58 -6.15
N HIS A 121 14.10 11.75 -5.92
CA HIS A 121 14.10 12.40 -4.62
C HIS A 121 12.70 12.90 -4.25
N GLU A 122 12.01 13.56 -5.19
CA GLU A 122 10.64 14.04 -5.02
C GLU A 122 9.66 12.87 -4.82
N LEU A 123 9.78 11.82 -5.62
CA LEU A 123 8.97 10.62 -5.49
C LEU A 123 9.12 9.99 -4.10
N LEU A 124 10.37 9.83 -3.61
CA LEU A 124 10.64 9.23 -2.31
C LEU A 124 9.98 10.00 -1.16
N PHE A 125 9.86 11.32 -1.25
CA PHE A 125 9.13 12.12 -0.27
C PHE A 125 7.68 11.67 -0.14
N TYR A 126 6.95 11.57 -1.26
CA TYR A 126 5.55 11.14 -1.27
C TYR A 126 5.37 9.66 -0.94
N VAL A 127 6.27 8.80 -1.44
CA VAL A 127 6.28 7.37 -1.12
C VAL A 127 6.42 7.13 0.38
N ASN A 128 7.29 7.88 1.06
CA ASN A 128 7.45 7.75 2.51
C ASN A 128 6.18 8.14 3.28
N HIS A 129 5.35 9.02 2.73
CA HIS A 129 4.02 9.25 3.28
C HIS A 129 3.09 8.06 3.01
N VAL A 130 3.00 7.59 1.77
CA VAL A 130 2.13 6.45 1.40
C VAL A 130 2.46 5.20 2.20
N LYS A 131 3.73 4.88 2.42
CA LYS A 131 4.16 3.73 3.21
C LYS A 131 3.68 3.72 4.66
N LYS A 132 3.27 4.88 5.21
CA LYS A 132 2.62 4.93 6.54
C LYS A 132 1.28 4.17 6.56
N LEU A 133 0.67 3.90 5.40
CA LEU A 133 -0.50 3.03 5.27
C LEU A 133 -0.28 1.65 5.88
N SER A 134 0.94 1.09 5.80
CA SER A 134 1.28 -0.20 6.41
C SER A 134 0.91 -0.26 7.89
N ARG A 135 1.07 0.86 8.62
CA ARG A 135 0.72 0.94 10.06
C ARG A 135 -0.78 1.01 10.30
N ILE A 136 -1.54 1.48 9.31
CA ILE A 136 -3.00 1.60 9.39
C ILE A 136 -3.64 0.25 9.08
N ILE A 137 -3.12 -0.45 8.07
CA ILE A 137 -3.65 -1.74 7.61
C ILE A 137 -3.14 -2.93 8.45
N ALA A 138 -1.98 -2.85 9.10
CA ALA A 138 -1.42 -3.94 9.91
C ALA A 138 -1.93 -3.99 11.37
N THR A 139 -2.60 -2.94 11.86
CA THR A 139 -3.27 -2.94 13.17
C THR A 139 -4.64 -3.64 13.15
N ASP A 140 -4.97 -4.32 12.06
CA ASP A 140 -6.27 -4.90 11.77
C ASP A 140 -6.21 -6.42 11.63
#